data_AF-A0A7J6W021-F1
#
_entry.id   AF-A0A7J6W021-F1
#
_cell.length_a   1.000
_cell.length_b   1.000
_cell.length_c   1.000
_cell.angle_alpha   90.00
_cell.angle_beta   90.00
_cell.angle_gamma   90.00
#
_symmetry.space_group_name_H-M   'P 1'
#
loop_
_entity.id
_entity.type
_entity.pdbx_description
1 polymer ?
#
loop_
_entity_poly.entity_id
_entity_poly.type
_entity_poly.pdbx_seq_one_letter_code
_entity_poly.pdbx_strand_id
1 'polypeptide(L)'
;MENQESRMGEETVPLLQLGVEKDSVNQDYLVTRVWIESKKLWHIVGPSIFSRVASYSMIIITQAFAGHLGDLELASISIANTVIVGFNFGLLLGMASALETLCGQAFGAKKYNMMGVYMQRSWIVLFICSVLLLPMYIFATPILKLFGQPDDIAEQSRLAAIWMIPLHFSFAFQFPLQRFLQSQLKTGIIAWVSLVALIVHIFVSWLFVYKLQYGIIGAAVTLNFSWWVMVFGLFGYTVFGGCPLSWSGFSTQAFSGLWEFFKLSAASGVML
;
A
#
# COMPACT_ATOMS: atom_id res chain seq x y z
N MET A 1 -24.99 -27.40 81.94
CA MET A 1 -25.37 -25.97 81.84
C MET A 1 -24.67 -25.46 80.61
N GLU A 2 -25.25 -25.53 79.41
CA GLU A 2 -26.44 -24.85 78.89
C GLU A 2 -26.01 -23.78 77.88
N ASN A 3 -26.64 -23.88 76.71
CA ASN A 3 -26.58 -23.09 75.49
C ASN A 3 -26.21 -21.60 75.61
N GLN A 4 -25.56 -21.07 74.57
CA GLN A 4 -26.14 -19.99 73.78
C GLN A 4 -25.46 -19.85 72.40
N GLU A 5 -26.16 -20.31 71.36
CA GLU A 5 -26.04 -19.79 70.01
C GLU A 5 -26.41 -18.30 70.01
N SER A 6 -25.64 -17.46 69.30
CA SER A 6 -26.16 -16.21 68.75
C SER A 6 -25.72 -16.13 67.29
N ARG A 7 -26.73 -16.26 66.43
CA ARG A 7 -26.70 -16.23 64.97
C ARG A 7 -26.11 -14.91 64.46
N MET A 8 -24.92 -14.95 63.85
CA MET A 8 -24.64 -14.05 62.73
C MET A 8 -25.08 -14.79 61.47
N GLY A 9 -26.14 -14.30 60.83
CA GLY A 9 -26.55 -14.81 59.53
C GLY A 9 -25.40 -14.63 58.54
N GLU A 10 -24.81 -15.73 58.10
CA GLU A 10 -24.13 -15.76 56.81
C GLU A 10 -25.19 -15.41 55.77
N GLU A 11 -25.19 -14.15 55.33
CA GLU A 11 -25.75 -13.81 54.02
C GLU A 11 -24.98 -14.64 53.01
N THR A 12 -25.54 -15.80 52.68
CA THR A 12 -25.08 -16.67 51.62
C THR A 12 -25.36 -15.96 50.31
N VAL A 13 -24.48 -15.02 49.95
CA VAL A 13 -24.49 -14.43 48.61
C VAL A 13 -24.43 -15.61 47.63
N PRO A 14 -25.46 -15.85 46.82
CA PRO A 14 -25.50 -16.98 45.91
C PRO A 14 -24.25 -16.93 45.03
N LEU A 15 -23.45 -18.00 45.02
CA LEU A 15 -22.26 -18.13 44.16
C LEU A 15 -22.56 -17.83 42.68
N LEU A 16 -23.81 -18.05 42.27
CA LEU A 16 -24.35 -17.68 40.95
C LEU A 16 -24.38 -16.17 40.69
N GLN A 17 -24.73 -15.33 41.67
CA GLN A 17 -24.73 -13.87 41.52
C GLN A 17 -23.31 -13.32 41.41
N LEU A 18 -22.36 -13.86 42.18
CA LEU A 18 -20.93 -13.53 42.07
C LEU A 18 -20.37 -13.91 40.70
N GLY A 19 -20.76 -15.06 40.13
CA GLY A 19 -20.36 -15.46 38.77
C GLY A 19 -20.94 -14.54 37.68
N VAL A 20 -22.23 -14.20 37.78
CA VAL A 20 -22.92 -13.32 36.83
C VAL A 20 -22.42 -11.87 36.90
N GLU A 21 -22.12 -11.33 38.09
CA GLU A 21 -21.49 -10.01 38.24
C GLU A 21 -20.05 -9.99 37.73
N LYS A 22 -19.27 -11.05 37.97
CA LYS A 22 -17.90 -11.13 37.46
C LYS A 22 -17.90 -11.25 35.94
N ASP A 23 -18.81 -12.03 35.38
CA ASP A 23 -18.94 -12.21 33.93
C ASP A 23 -19.47 -10.95 33.25
N SER A 24 -20.43 -10.23 33.85
CA SER A 24 -20.92 -8.96 33.30
C SER A 24 -19.88 -7.84 33.38
N VAL A 25 -19.16 -7.71 34.51
CA VAL A 25 -18.06 -6.74 34.66
C VAL A 25 -16.89 -7.06 33.72
N ASN A 26 -16.56 -8.35 33.54
CA ASN A 26 -15.50 -8.77 32.63
C ASN A 26 -15.95 -8.61 31.16
N GLN A 27 -17.22 -8.82 30.85
CA GLN A 27 -17.80 -8.57 29.53
C GLN A 27 -17.81 -7.06 29.19
N ASP A 28 -18.24 -6.20 30.11
CA ASP A 28 -18.22 -4.73 29.92
C ASP A 28 -16.79 -4.20 29.79
N TYR A 29 -15.84 -4.76 30.55
CA TYR A 29 -14.42 -4.47 30.41
C TYR A 29 -13.87 -4.89 29.04
N LEU A 30 -14.23 -6.08 28.56
CA LEU A 30 -13.83 -6.58 27.24
C LEU A 30 -14.43 -5.71 26.11
N VAL A 31 -15.73 -5.39 26.17
CA VAL A 31 -16.39 -4.53 25.17
C VAL A 31 -15.73 -3.15 25.13
N THR A 32 -15.46 -2.56 26.29
CA THR A 32 -14.77 -1.27 26.38
C THR A 32 -13.37 -1.35 25.78
N ARG A 33 -12.60 -2.40 26.08
CA ARG A 33 -11.27 -2.62 25.52
C ARG A 33 -11.29 -2.82 24.01
N VAL A 34 -12.21 -3.64 23.50
CA VAL A 34 -12.40 -3.87 22.06
C VAL A 34 -12.74 -2.56 21.36
N TRP A 35 -13.62 -1.74 21.96
CA TRP A 35 -13.98 -0.44 21.39
C TRP A 35 -12.80 0.53 21.33
N ILE A 36 -11.99 0.61 22.40
CA ILE A 36 -10.79 1.44 22.45
C ILE A 36 -9.79 1.00 21.37
N GLU A 37 -9.49 -0.29 21.26
CA GLU A 37 -8.56 -0.80 20.25
C GLU A 37 -9.13 -0.66 18.83
N SER A 38 -10.43 -0.84 18.64
CA SER A 38 -11.10 -0.62 17.35
C SER A 38 -10.97 0.83 16.89
N LYS A 39 -11.12 1.81 17.81
CA LYS A 39 -10.92 3.22 17.50
C LYS A 39 -9.48 3.52 17.06
N LYS A 40 -8.48 2.93 17.73
CA LYS A 40 -7.07 3.07 17.35
C LYS A 40 -6.79 2.45 15.98
N LEU A 41 -7.35 1.27 15.71
CA LEU A 41 -7.23 0.61 14.41
C LEU A 41 -7.84 1.47 13.29
N TRP A 42 -9.04 2.03 13.51
CA TRP A 42 -9.69 2.90 12.53
C TRP A 42 -8.89 4.16 12.20
N HIS A 43 -8.11 4.69 13.14
CA HIS A 43 -7.20 5.80 12.89
C HIS A 43 -6.12 5.47 11.85
N ILE A 44 -5.72 4.21 11.75
CA ILE A 44 -4.73 3.72 10.79
C ILE A 44 -5.42 3.26 9.50
N VAL A 45 -6.45 2.42 9.66
CA VAL A 45 -7.13 1.71 8.56
C VAL A 45 -7.95 2.67 7.70
N GLY A 46 -8.68 3.62 8.28
CA GLY A 46 -9.53 4.55 7.53
C GLY A 46 -8.75 5.34 6.46
N PRO A 47 -7.69 6.08 6.84
CA PRO A 47 -6.85 6.79 5.87
C PRO A 47 -6.15 5.85 4.89
N SER A 48 -5.77 4.64 5.32
CA SER A 48 -5.14 3.65 4.45
C SER A 48 -6.09 3.13 3.38
N ILE A 49 -7.34 2.79 3.73
CA ILE A 49 -8.41 2.42 2.79
C ILE A 49 -8.62 3.56 1.80
N PHE A 50 -8.78 4.79 2.28
CA PHE A 50 -8.95 5.94 1.42
C PHE A 50 -7.80 6.09 0.42
N SER A 51 -6.54 5.99 0.88
CA SER A 51 -5.37 6.09 0.00
C SER A 51 -5.35 5.00 -1.08
N ARG A 52 -5.80 3.79 -0.75
CA ARG A 52 -5.93 2.67 -1.69
C ARG A 52 -7.02 2.93 -2.72
N VAL A 53 -8.20 3.34 -2.27
CA VAL A 53 -9.30 3.72 -3.17
C VAL A 53 -8.84 4.83 -4.12
N ALA A 54 -8.26 5.91 -3.61
CA ALA A 54 -7.78 7.02 -4.42
C ALA A 54 -6.71 6.57 -5.45
N SER A 55 -5.76 5.72 -5.04
CA SER A 55 -4.72 5.23 -5.95
C SER A 55 -5.27 4.30 -7.04
N TYR A 56 -6.20 3.40 -6.71
CA TYR A 56 -6.87 2.55 -7.68
C TYR A 56 -7.81 3.34 -8.60
N SER A 57 -8.47 4.39 -8.10
CA SER A 57 -9.30 5.27 -8.90
C SER A 57 -8.52 5.91 -10.05
N MET A 58 -7.23 6.20 -9.90
CA MET A 58 -6.41 6.70 -11.03
C MET A 58 -6.32 5.71 -12.19
N ILE A 59 -6.21 4.40 -11.89
CA ILE A 59 -6.21 3.36 -12.93
C ILE A 59 -7.57 3.30 -13.62
N ILE A 60 -8.66 3.34 -12.85
CA ILE A 60 -10.04 3.33 -13.37
C ILE A 60 -10.31 4.56 -14.24
N ILE A 61 -9.88 5.74 -13.81
CA ILE A 61 -10.01 6.99 -14.56
C ILE A 61 -9.22 6.90 -15.87
N THR A 62 -7.98 6.40 -15.82
CA THR A 62 -7.17 6.19 -17.03
C THR A 62 -7.87 5.27 -18.03
N GLN A 63 -8.48 4.18 -17.56
CA GLN A 63 -9.30 3.28 -18.39
C GLN A 63 -10.53 3.98 -18.96
N ALA A 64 -11.26 4.76 -18.16
CA ALA A 64 -12.43 5.50 -18.62
C ALA A 64 -12.07 6.52 -19.72
N PHE A 65 -10.96 7.25 -19.57
CA PHE A 65 -10.45 8.14 -20.61
C PHE A 65 -10.04 7.37 -21.88
N ALA A 66 -9.45 6.18 -21.75
CA ALA A 66 -9.15 5.32 -22.90
C ALA A 66 -10.42 4.85 -23.62
N GLY A 67 -11.50 4.55 -22.88
CA GLY A 67 -12.82 4.22 -23.46
C GLY A 67 -13.45 5.33 -24.29
N HIS A 68 -13.12 6.59 -24.02
CA HIS A 68 -13.55 7.69 -24.89
C HIS A 68 -12.74 7.80 -26.19
N LEU A 69 -11.57 7.16 -26.27
CA LEU A 69 -10.77 7.12 -27.49
C LEU A 69 -11.27 6.02 -28.44
N GLY A 70 -11.70 4.88 -27.89
CA GLY A 70 -12.23 3.76 -28.65
C GLY A 70 -12.21 2.46 -27.86
N ASP A 71 -12.90 1.45 -28.40
CA ASP A 71 -12.98 0.12 -27.79
C ASP A 71 -11.60 -0.58 -27.77
N LEU A 72 -10.79 -0.36 -28.80
CA LEU A 72 -9.45 -0.93 -28.89
C LEU A 72 -8.51 -0.34 -27.83
N GLU A 73 -8.53 0.98 -27.65
CA GLU A 73 -7.73 1.68 -26.63
C GLU A 73 -8.14 1.27 -25.21
N LEU A 74 -9.44 1.15 -24.95
CA LEU A 74 -9.97 0.65 -23.69
C LEU A 74 -9.48 -0.75 -23.39
N ALA A 75 -9.66 -1.68 -24.33
CA ALA A 75 -9.24 -3.06 -24.19
C ALA A 75 -7.73 -3.13 -23.95
N SER A 76 -6.95 -2.37 -24.71
CA SER A 76 -5.49 -2.35 -24.62
C SER A 76 -4.98 -1.79 -23.30
N ILE A 77 -5.51 -0.66 -22.82
CA ILE A 77 -5.15 -0.09 -21.51
C ILE A 77 -5.60 -1.00 -20.37
N SER A 78 -6.78 -1.63 -20.50
CA SER A 78 -7.29 -2.57 -19.50
C SER A 78 -6.38 -3.79 -19.37
N ILE A 79 -6.01 -4.42 -20.49
CA ILE A 79 -5.13 -5.58 -20.53
C ILE A 79 -3.72 -5.23 -20.08
N ALA A 80 -3.15 -4.12 -20.56
CA ALA A 80 -1.83 -3.66 -20.12
C ALA A 80 -1.80 -3.44 -18.60
N ASN A 81 -2.83 -2.80 -18.03
CA ASN A 81 -2.92 -2.57 -16.59
C ASN A 81 -3.14 -3.86 -15.80
N THR A 82 -3.99 -4.76 -16.27
CA THR A 82 -4.40 -5.93 -15.49
C THR A 82 -3.37 -7.06 -15.57
N VAL A 83 -2.84 -7.33 -16.76
CA VAL A 83 -1.91 -8.45 -16.99
C VAL A 83 -0.47 -8.01 -16.73
N ILE A 84 0.00 -6.97 -17.42
CA ILE A 84 1.41 -6.58 -17.36
C ILE A 84 1.70 -5.80 -16.08
N VAL A 85 1.04 -4.67 -15.88
CA VAL A 85 1.24 -3.85 -14.67
C VAL A 85 0.73 -4.58 -13.43
N GLY A 86 -0.40 -5.28 -13.50
CA GLY A 86 -1.01 -5.95 -12.36
C GLY A 86 -0.13 -7.04 -11.76
N PHE A 87 0.50 -7.88 -12.59
CA PHE A 87 1.46 -8.87 -12.12
C PHE A 87 2.65 -8.22 -11.40
N ASN A 88 3.25 -7.21 -12.02
CA ASN A 88 4.36 -6.46 -11.45
C ASN A 88 4.00 -5.74 -10.14
N PHE A 89 2.82 -5.13 -10.12
CA PHE A 89 2.26 -4.44 -8.97
C PHE A 89 2.09 -5.39 -7.79
N GLY A 90 1.46 -6.56 -8.00
CA GLY A 90 1.23 -7.56 -6.95
C GLY A 90 2.54 -8.05 -6.34
N LEU A 91 3.48 -8.47 -7.19
CA LEU A 91 4.79 -8.96 -6.76
C LEU A 91 5.56 -7.89 -5.96
N LEU A 92 5.68 -6.67 -6.49
CA LEU A 92 6.42 -5.59 -5.81
C LEU A 92 5.71 -5.13 -4.53
N LEU A 93 4.37 -5.13 -4.50
CA LEU A 93 3.59 -4.80 -3.31
C LEU A 93 3.79 -5.85 -2.21
N GLY A 94 3.77 -7.13 -2.57
CA GLY A 94 4.06 -8.24 -1.66
C GLY A 94 5.48 -8.17 -1.14
N MET A 95 6.46 -7.89 -2.01
CA MET A 95 7.85 -7.67 -1.62
C MET A 95 8.02 -6.51 -0.64
N ALA A 96 7.31 -5.39 -0.86
CA ALA A 96 7.31 -4.26 0.07
C ALA A 96 6.64 -4.58 1.42
N SER A 97 5.75 -5.58 1.51
CA SER A 97 5.04 -5.91 2.76
C SER A 97 5.99 -6.43 3.86
N ALA A 98 7.11 -7.07 3.50
CA ALA A 98 8.16 -7.43 4.45
C ALA A 98 8.70 -6.21 5.22
N LEU A 99 8.74 -5.04 4.58
CA LEU A 99 9.14 -3.79 5.23
C LEU A 99 8.14 -3.36 6.31
N GLU A 100 6.84 -3.62 6.13
CA GLU A 100 5.82 -3.27 7.12
C GLU A 100 6.07 -3.97 8.45
N THR A 101 6.42 -5.26 8.41
CA THR A 101 6.80 -6.03 9.61
C THR A 101 8.07 -5.48 10.25
N LEU A 102 9.13 -5.28 9.46
CA LEU A 102 10.42 -4.80 9.98
C LEU A 102 10.33 -3.38 10.58
N CYS A 103 9.61 -2.48 9.91
CA CYS A 103 9.37 -1.13 10.40
C CYS A 103 8.43 -1.13 11.61
N GLY A 104 7.38 -1.95 11.62
CA GLY A 104 6.49 -2.09 12.79
C GLY A 104 7.22 -2.59 14.04
N GLN A 105 8.09 -3.60 13.88
CA GLN A 105 8.95 -4.09 14.96
C GLN A 105 9.96 -3.02 15.42
N ALA A 106 10.61 -2.33 14.50
CA ALA A 106 11.55 -1.26 14.83
C ALA A 106 10.85 -0.09 15.56
N PHE A 107 9.65 0.29 15.12
CA PHE A 107 8.84 1.33 15.75
C PHE A 107 8.43 0.94 17.17
N GLY A 108 7.94 -0.29 17.37
CA GLY A 108 7.58 -0.82 18.69
C GLY A 108 8.77 -0.94 19.64
N ALA A 109 9.94 -1.31 19.12
CA ALA A 109 11.21 -1.37 19.86
C ALA A 109 11.90 0.00 20.03
N LYS A 110 11.26 1.10 19.60
CA LYS A 110 11.80 2.48 19.63
C LYS A 110 13.13 2.67 18.88
N LYS A 111 13.44 1.78 17.91
CA LYS A 111 14.61 1.87 17.03
C LYS A 111 14.29 2.68 15.77
N TYR A 112 13.82 3.92 15.94
CA TYR A 112 13.28 4.73 14.85
C TYR A 112 14.26 4.94 13.69
N ASN A 113 15.54 5.20 13.97
CA ASN A 113 16.58 5.38 12.94
C ASN A 113 16.68 4.20 11.96
N MET A 114 16.44 2.96 12.41
CA MET A 114 16.53 1.78 11.56
C MET A 114 15.41 1.70 10.52
N MET A 115 14.28 2.38 10.76
CA MET A 115 13.15 2.38 9.83
C MET A 115 13.53 3.01 8.49
N GLY A 116 14.25 4.14 8.52
CA GLY A 116 14.76 4.79 7.31
C GLY A 116 15.77 3.92 6.57
N VAL A 117 16.64 3.21 7.30
CA VAL A 117 17.60 2.26 6.73
C VAL A 117 16.88 1.09 6.03
N TYR A 118 15.85 0.51 6.66
CA TYR A 118 15.06 -0.56 6.07
C TYR A 118 14.29 -0.10 4.83
N MET A 119 13.74 1.12 4.84
CA MET A 119 13.09 1.71 3.67
C MET A 119 14.08 1.85 2.50
N GLN A 120 15.28 2.39 2.74
CA GLN A 120 16.31 2.51 1.71
C GLN A 120 16.77 1.15 1.18
N ARG A 121 16.93 0.15 2.06
CA ARG A 121 17.22 -1.23 1.66
C ARG A 121 16.12 -1.80 0.76
N SER A 122 14.86 -1.54 1.12
CA SER A 122 13.71 -1.95 0.32
C SER A 122 13.71 -1.27 -1.05
N TRP A 123 14.04 0.02 -1.14
CA TRP A 123 14.20 0.71 -2.44
C TRP A 123 15.24 0.03 -3.32
N ILE A 124 16.42 -0.29 -2.78
CA ILE A 124 17.49 -0.97 -3.55
C ILE A 124 16.99 -2.31 -4.08
N VAL A 125 16.42 -3.14 -3.21
CA VAL A 125 15.96 -4.49 -3.59
C VAL A 125 14.80 -4.42 -4.59
N LEU A 126 13.78 -3.61 -4.34
CA LEU A 126 12.65 -3.48 -5.26
C LEU A 126 13.06 -2.85 -6.58
N PHE A 127 13.99 -1.90 -6.60
CA PHE A 127 14.49 -1.32 -7.85
C PHE A 127 15.20 -2.37 -8.72
N ILE A 128 16.05 -3.21 -8.12
CA ILE A 128 16.69 -4.34 -8.83
C ILE A 128 15.62 -5.29 -9.37
N CYS A 129 14.61 -5.64 -8.57
CA CYS A 129 13.51 -6.47 -9.01
C CYS A 129 12.69 -5.81 -10.14
N SER A 130 12.43 -4.51 -10.07
CA SER A 130 11.76 -3.77 -11.15
C SER A 130 12.55 -3.87 -12.46
N VAL A 131 13.88 -3.77 -12.43
CA VAL A 131 14.75 -3.98 -13.60
C VAL A 131 14.61 -5.40 -14.14
N LEU A 132 14.66 -6.42 -13.28
CA LEU A 132 14.52 -7.83 -13.68
C LEU A 132 13.16 -8.16 -14.31
N LEU A 133 12.12 -7.38 -13.99
CA LEU A 133 10.77 -7.57 -14.51
C LEU A 133 10.48 -6.76 -15.79
N LEU A 134 11.40 -5.90 -16.25
CA LEU A 134 11.24 -5.16 -17.52
C LEU A 134 10.93 -6.03 -18.75
N PRO A 135 11.44 -7.27 -18.88
CA PRO A 135 11.04 -8.14 -19.99
C PRO A 135 9.52 -8.30 -20.13
N MET A 136 8.74 -8.24 -19.04
CA MET A 136 7.27 -8.30 -19.10
C MET A 136 6.67 -7.15 -19.92
N TYR A 137 7.29 -5.96 -19.86
CA TYR A 137 6.84 -4.77 -20.60
C TYR A 137 7.35 -4.79 -22.05
N ILE A 138 8.61 -5.14 -22.25
CA ILE A 138 9.26 -5.15 -23.57
C ILE A 138 8.66 -6.24 -24.46
N PHE A 139 8.41 -7.42 -23.90
CA PHE A 139 7.83 -8.57 -24.59
C PHE A 139 6.32 -8.71 -24.34
N ALA A 140 5.61 -7.62 -24.04
CA ALA A 140 4.18 -7.67 -23.77
C ALA A 140 3.38 -8.27 -24.95
N THR A 141 3.69 -7.95 -26.20
CA THR A 141 2.97 -8.51 -27.37
C THR A 141 3.03 -10.05 -27.42
N PRO A 142 4.20 -10.71 -27.46
CA PRO A 142 4.24 -12.17 -27.49
C PRO A 142 3.64 -12.82 -26.23
N ILE A 143 3.79 -12.19 -25.05
CA ILE A 143 3.14 -12.66 -23.82
C ILE A 143 1.62 -12.64 -23.97
N LEU A 144 1.05 -11.55 -24.49
CA LEU A 144 -0.40 -11.41 -24.65
C LEU A 144 -0.95 -12.31 -25.76
N LYS A 145 -0.21 -12.48 -26.87
CA LYS A 145 -0.56 -13.46 -27.91
C LYS A 145 -0.55 -14.89 -27.36
N LEU A 146 0.38 -15.23 -26.46
CA LEU A 146 0.41 -16.52 -25.78
C LEU A 146 -0.84 -16.75 -24.91
N PHE A 147 -1.37 -15.69 -24.29
CA PHE A 147 -2.66 -15.72 -23.57
C PHE A 147 -3.89 -15.67 -24.50
N GLY A 148 -3.71 -15.74 -25.82
CA GLY A 148 -4.79 -15.78 -26.80
C GLY A 148 -5.41 -14.42 -27.12
N GLN A 149 -4.71 -13.31 -26.85
CA GLN A 149 -5.20 -11.99 -27.24
C GLN A 149 -5.09 -11.78 -28.76
N PRO A 150 -6.08 -11.10 -29.39
CA PRO A 150 -5.99 -10.65 -30.77
C PRO A 150 -4.74 -9.80 -31.04
N ASP A 151 -4.26 -9.83 -32.29
CA ASP A 151 -2.99 -9.20 -32.67
C ASP A 151 -3.00 -7.67 -32.46
N ASP A 152 -4.09 -7.00 -32.82
CA ASP A 152 -4.30 -5.56 -32.64
C ASP A 152 -4.27 -5.14 -31.16
N ILE A 153 -4.98 -5.87 -30.31
CA ILE A 153 -4.98 -5.66 -28.85
C ILE A 153 -3.60 -5.93 -28.27
N ALA A 154 -2.93 -7.01 -28.66
CA ALA A 154 -1.62 -7.37 -28.12
C ALA A 154 -0.52 -6.36 -28.52
N GLU A 155 -0.60 -5.79 -29.72
CA GLU A 155 0.34 -4.77 -30.18
C GLU A 155 0.10 -3.41 -29.54
N GLN A 156 -1.17 -2.98 -29.44
CA GLN A 156 -1.50 -1.70 -28.81
C GLN A 156 -1.34 -1.76 -27.27
N SER A 157 -1.61 -2.90 -26.64
CA SER A 157 -1.30 -3.13 -25.21
C SER A 157 0.20 -3.04 -24.93
N ARG A 158 1.06 -3.52 -25.83
CA ARG A 158 2.52 -3.35 -25.70
C ARG A 158 2.92 -1.89 -25.77
N LEU A 159 2.31 -1.11 -26.67
CA LEU A 159 2.56 0.34 -26.72
C LEU A 159 2.25 0.98 -25.36
N ALA A 160 1.08 0.71 -24.80
CA ALA A 160 0.72 1.18 -23.46
C ALA A 160 1.72 0.70 -22.39
N ALA A 161 2.08 -0.59 -22.40
CA ALA A 161 3.01 -1.18 -21.44
C ALA A 161 4.38 -0.48 -21.47
N ILE A 162 4.97 -0.28 -22.65
CA ILE A 162 6.27 0.42 -22.77
C ILE A 162 6.20 1.83 -22.19
N TRP A 163 5.12 2.55 -22.47
CA TRP A 163 4.92 3.89 -21.90
C TRP A 163 4.62 3.90 -20.40
N MET A 164 4.23 2.77 -19.81
CA MET A 164 4.02 2.59 -18.36
C MET A 164 5.28 2.08 -17.62
N ILE A 165 6.43 1.99 -18.27
CA ILE A 165 7.70 1.64 -17.58
C ILE A 165 8.04 2.63 -16.45
N PRO A 166 7.89 3.97 -16.59
CA PRO A 166 8.15 4.89 -15.48
C PRO A 166 7.25 4.65 -14.26
N LEU A 167 5.98 4.26 -14.49
CA LEU A 167 5.00 3.89 -13.48
C LEU A 167 5.48 2.65 -12.73
N HIS A 168 5.97 1.63 -13.45
CA HIS A 168 6.56 0.43 -12.85
C HIS A 168 7.69 0.76 -11.87
N PHE A 169 8.61 1.64 -12.26
CA PHE A 169 9.69 2.06 -11.37
C PHE A 169 9.21 2.89 -10.18
N SER A 170 8.09 3.61 -10.30
CA SER A 170 7.52 4.35 -9.18
C SER A 170 7.13 3.41 -8.03
N PHE A 171 6.71 2.17 -8.31
CA PHE A 171 6.32 1.18 -7.29
C PHE A 171 7.46 0.84 -6.34
N ALA A 172 8.69 0.76 -6.85
CA ALA A 172 9.88 0.50 -6.06
C ALA A 172 10.11 1.55 -4.97
N PHE A 173 9.64 2.78 -5.17
CA PHE A 173 9.74 3.87 -4.19
C PHE A 173 8.47 4.05 -3.39
N GLN A 174 7.32 4.03 -4.08
CA GLN A 174 6.00 4.31 -3.53
C GLN A 174 5.62 3.31 -2.44
N PHE A 175 5.78 2.01 -2.67
CA PHE A 175 5.34 1.01 -1.68
C PHE A 175 6.18 1.08 -0.40
N PRO A 176 7.52 1.15 -0.46
CA PRO A 176 8.32 1.29 0.76
C PRO A 176 8.03 2.59 1.51
N LEU A 177 7.86 3.73 0.82
CA LEU A 177 7.48 5.01 1.44
C LEU A 177 6.15 4.90 2.18
N GLN A 178 5.15 4.29 1.53
CA GLN A 178 3.83 4.11 2.12
C GLN A 178 3.92 3.26 3.40
N ARG A 179 4.64 2.13 3.37
CA ARG A 179 4.82 1.26 4.56
C ARG A 179 5.63 1.94 5.66
N PHE A 180 6.66 2.69 5.30
CA PHE A 180 7.47 3.47 6.25
C PHE A 180 6.60 4.50 7.00
N LEU A 181 5.75 5.26 6.31
CA LEU A 181 4.86 6.22 6.96
C LEU A 181 3.71 5.54 7.73
N GLN A 182 3.14 4.47 7.18
CA GLN A 182 2.04 3.72 7.79
C GLN A 182 2.47 3.08 9.12
N SER A 183 3.68 2.49 9.18
CA SER A 183 4.24 1.91 10.40
C SER A 183 4.49 2.93 11.53
N GLN A 184 4.54 4.22 11.20
CA GLN A 184 4.68 5.33 12.15
C GLN A 184 3.36 6.01 12.49
N LEU A 185 2.22 5.42 12.09
CA LEU A 185 0.88 5.98 12.26
C LEU A 185 0.67 7.30 11.48
N LYS A 186 1.49 7.60 10.47
CA LYS A 186 1.39 8.82 9.65
C LYS A 186 0.49 8.62 8.42
N THR A 187 -0.57 7.81 8.56
CA THR A 187 -1.48 7.42 7.48
C THR A 187 -2.32 8.57 6.95
N GLY A 188 -2.57 9.61 7.76
CA GLY A 188 -3.24 10.84 7.31
C GLY A 188 -2.49 11.57 6.19
N ILE A 189 -1.15 11.58 6.22
CA ILE A 189 -0.34 12.18 5.16
C ILE A 189 -0.45 11.37 3.87
N ILE A 190 -0.45 10.04 3.99
CA ILE A 190 -0.64 9.14 2.85
C ILE A 190 -1.98 9.43 2.17
N ALA A 191 -3.06 9.57 2.95
CA ALA A 191 -4.37 9.90 2.43
C ALA A 191 -4.40 11.26 1.72
N TRP A 192 -3.84 12.31 2.31
CA TRP A 192 -3.79 13.64 1.69
C TRP A 192 -2.99 13.66 0.39
N VAL A 193 -1.81 13.04 0.37
CA VAL A 193 -0.99 12.96 -0.85
C VAL A 193 -1.70 12.16 -1.94
N SER A 194 -2.36 11.05 -1.60
CA SER A 194 -3.17 10.29 -2.57
C SER A 194 -4.36 11.08 -3.10
N LEU A 195 -5.04 11.89 -2.26
CA LEU A 195 -6.11 12.78 -2.72
C LEU A 195 -5.59 13.84 -3.70
N VAL A 196 -4.48 14.49 -3.37
CA VAL A 196 -3.85 15.49 -4.25
C VAL A 196 -3.45 14.85 -5.57
N ALA A 197 -2.81 13.67 -5.53
CA ALA A 197 -2.44 12.93 -6.72
C ALA A 197 -3.65 12.56 -7.59
N LEU A 198 -4.78 12.17 -6.99
CA LEU A 198 -6.02 11.87 -7.70
C LEU A 198 -6.63 13.12 -8.37
N ILE A 199 -6.69 14.25 -7.67
CA ILE A 199 -7.19 15.52 -8.24
C ILE A 199 -6.31 15.95 -9.42
N VAL A 200 -4.99 15.90 -9.22
CA VAL A 200 -4.02 16.18 -10.27
C VAL A 200 -4.22 15.22 -11.44
N HIS A 201 -4.42 13.92 -11.18
CA HIS A 201 -4.66 12.91 -12.20
C HIS A 201 -5.88 13.22 -13.06
N ILE A 202 -7.02 13.57 -12.44
CA ILE A 202 -8.24 13.95 -13.17
C ILE A 202 -7.96 15.12 -14.10
N PHE A 203 -7.28 16.16 -13.59
CA PHE A 203 -6.95 17.35 -14.37
C PHE A 203 -6.00 17.04 -15.53
N VAL A 204 -4.89 16.33 -15.28
CA VAL A 204 -3.91 16.03 -16.33
C VAL A 204 -4.45 15.04 -17.36
N SER A 205 -5.28 14.07 -16.95
CA SER A 205 -5.95 13.13 -17.87
C SER A 205 -6.94 13.86 -18.78
N TRP A 206 -7.76 14.77 -18.23
CA TRP A 206 -8.60 15.63 -19.05
C TRP A 206 -7.78 16.49 -20.04
N LEU A 207 -6.69 17.10 -19.59
CA LEU A 207 -5.87 17.94 -20.45
C LEU A 207 -5.19 17.13 -21.57
N PHE A 208 -4.48 16.05 -21.24
CA PHE A 208 -3.64 15.33 -22.21
C PHE A 208 -4.45 14.41 -23.13
N VAL A 209 -5.49 13.76 -22.60
CA VAL A 209 -6.29 12.81 -23.38
C VAL A 209 -7.40 13.54 -24.13
N TYR A 210 -8.17 14.39 -23.45
CA TYR A 210 -9.35 15.02 -24.06
C TYR A 210 -9.05 16.35 -24.76
N LYS A 211 -8.17 17.20 -24.24
CA LYS A 211 -7.85 18.49 -24.89
C LYS A 211 -6.72 18.40 -25.90
N LEU A 212 -5.62 17.76 -25.54
CA LEU A 212 -4.44 17.63 -26.40
C LEU A 212 -4.49 16.41 -27.33
N GLN A 213 -5.44 15.49 -27.11
CA GLN A 213 -5.70 14.35 -28.00
C GLN A 213 -4.45 13.47 -28.23
N TYR A 214 -3.63 13.27 -27.19
CA TYR A 214 -2.45 12.40 -27.26
C TYR A 214 -2.76 10.89 -27.18
N GLY A 215 -4.05 10.53 -27.26
CA GLY A 215 -4.52 9.15 -27.33
C GLY A 215 -4.03 8.27 -26.17
N ILE A 216 -3.76 7.00 -26.49
CA ILE A 216 -3.34 5.98 -25.51
C ILE A 216 -2.02 6.31 -24.82
N ILE A 217 -1.11 6.99 -25.52
CA ILE A 217 0.18 7.44 -24.96
C ILE A 217 -0.09 8.52 -23.89
N GLY A 218 -0.99 9.46 -24.18
CA GLY A 218 -1.43 10.46 -23.21
C GLY A 218 -1.97 9.83 -21.92
N ALA A 219 -2.81 8.81 -22.05
CA ALA A 219 -3.37 8.07 -20.90
C ALA A 219 -2.27 7.37 -20.06
N ALA A 220 -1.28 6.75 -20.71
CA ALA A 220 -0.14 6.17 -19.99
C ALA A 220 0.69 7.25 -19.28
N VAL A 221 1.06 8.33 -19.97
CA VAL A 221 1.90 9.42 -19.43
C VAL A 221 1.24 10.10 -18.23
N THR A 222 -0.06 10.36 -18.27
CA THR A 222 -0.76 10.99 -17.12
C THR A 222 -0.81 10.07 -15.91
N LEU A 223 -0.97 8.77 -16.12
CA LEU A 223 -0.88 7.78 -15.04
C LEU A 223 0.53 7.74 -14.43
N ASN A 224 1.58 7.71 -15.25
CA ASN A 224 2.97 7.81 -14.76
C ASN A 224 3.17 9.04 -13.89
N PHE A 225 2.74 10.21 -14.39
CA PHE A 225 2.91 11.47 -13.70
C PHE A 225 2.26 11.45 -12.30
N SER A 226 1.02 10.99 -12.21
CA SER A 226 0.29 10.95 -10.94
C SER A 226 0.90 10.00 -9.91
N TRP A 227 1.47 8.87 -10.35
CA TRP A 227 2.19 7.97 -9.46
C TRP A 227 3.49 8.57 -8.94
N TRP A 228 4.23 9.29 -9.78
CA TRP A 228 5.41 10.02 -9.35
C TRP A 228 5.08 11.21 -8.44
N VAL A 229 3.94 11.88 -8.63
CA VAL A 229 3.43 12.88 -7.68
C VAL A 229 3.25 12.27 -6.30
N MET A 230 2.73 11.04 -6.19
CA MET A 230 2.66 10.35 -4.89
C MET A 230 4.04 10.09 -4.31
N VAL A 231 4.97 9.54 -5.10
CA VAL A 231 6.35 9.27 -4.65
C VAL A 231 7.00 10.54 -4.11
N PHE A 232 6.98 11.63 -4.88
CA PHE A 232 7.58 12.90 -4.48
C PHE A 232 6.86 13.55 -3.30
N GLY A 233 5.53 13.43 -3.21
CA GLY A 233 4.77 13.93 -2.07
C GLY A 233 5.14 13.24 -0.76
N LEU A 234 5.18 11.90 -0.74
CA LEU A 234 5.54 11.13 0.44
C LEU A 234 7.01 11.29 0.81
N PHE A 235 7.90 11.29 -0.20
CA PHE A 235 9.32 11.49 0.02
C PHE A 235 9.61 12.90 0.52
N GLY A 236 9.00 13.92 -0.09
CA GLY A 236 9.10 15.32 0.33
C GLY A 236 8.71 15.50 1.79
N TYR A 237 7.55 14.98 2.21
CA TYR A 237 7.17 14.99 3.62
C TYR A 237 8.22 14.32 4.53
N THR A 238 8.79 13.20 4.08
CA THR A 238 9.80 12.46 4.84
C THR A 238 11.09 13.26 5.05
N VAL A 239 11.60 13.90 3.99
CA VAL A 239 12.90 14.61 4.01
C VAL A 239 12.80 16.03 4.56
N PHE A 240 11.67 16.73 4.40
CA PHE A 240 11.47 18.10 4.86
C PHE A 240 10.95 18.19 6.31
N GLY A 241 11.37 17.25 7.17
CA GLY A 241 11.11 17.32 8.61
C GLY A 241 9.84 16.61 9.10
N GLY A 242 9.11 15.90 8.25
CA GLY A 242 7.96 15.11 8.68
C GLY A 242 8.32 13.85 9.47
N CYS A 243 9.58 13.38 9.36
CA CYS A 243 10.08 12.14 9.96
C CYS A 243 11.47 12.30 10.63
N PRO A 244 11.67 13.25 11.56
CA PRO A 244 13.02 13.60 12.04
C PRO A 244 13.72 12.49 12.85
N LEU A 245 12.97 11.59 13.48
CA LEU A 245 13.52 10.49 14.28
C LEU A 245 13.79 9.22 13.47
N SER A 246 13.08 9.06 12.36
CA SER A 246 13.07 7.82 11.55
C SER A 246 13.78 7.99 10.21
N TRP A 247 13.99 9.24 9.79
CA TRP A 247 14.77 9.60 8.61
C TRP A 247 15.94 10.52 9.00
N SER A 248 17.15 9.98 8.95
CA SER A 248 18.41 10.69 9.19
C SER A 248 19.23 10.92 7.91
N GLY A 249 18.59 10.78 6.74
CA GLY A 249 19.23 10.86 5.43
C GLY A 249 19.67 9.49 4.89
N PHE A 250 20.37 9.52 3.76
CA PHE A 250 20.89 8.31 3.13
C PHE A 250 21.98 7.66 3.98
N SER A 251 21.95 6.34 4.10
CA SER A 251 22.86 5.58 4.97
C SER A 251 23.49 4.42 4.20
N THR A 252 24.80 4.24 4.35
CA THR A 252 25.53 3.10 3.79
C THR A 252 25.06 1.76 4.38
N GLN A 253 24.43 1.76 5.56
CA GLN A 253 23.84 0.57 6.15
C GLN A 253 22.70 -0.03 5.31
N ALA A 254 22.10 0.77 4.40
CA ALA A 254 21.09 0.27 3.46
C ALA A 254 21.62 -0.85 2.55
N PHE A 255 22.94 -0.84 2.26
CA PHE A 255 23.60 -1.84 1.42
C PHE A 255 24.00 -3.11 2.18
N SER A 256 23.91 -3.10 3.51
CA SER A 256 24.17 -4.31 4.32
C SER A 256 22.95 -5.22 4.37
N GLY A 257 23.17 -6.53 4.33
CA GLY A 257 22.11 -7.55 4.49
C GLY A 257 21.07 -7.60 3.36
N LEU A 258 21.41 -7.10 2.16
CA LEU A 258 20.50 -7.08 1.01
C LEU A 258 19.97 -8.48 0.64
N TRP A 259 20.82 -9.51 0.70
CA TRP A 259 20.43 -10.87 0.35
C TRP A 259 19.38 -11.47 1.30
N GLU A 260 19.55 -11.26 2.61
CA GLU A 260 18.59 -11.73 3.60
C GLU A 260 17.27 -10.95 3.51
N PHE A 261 17.35 -9.63 3.29
CA PHE A 261 16.15 -8.84 3.02
C PHE A 261 15.45 -9.29 1.74
N PHE A 262 16.20 -9.58 0.68
CA PHE A 262 15.65 -10.08 -0.58
C PHE A 262 14.92 -11.40 -0.39
N LYS A 263 15.48 -12.38 0.33
CA LYS A 263 14.78 -13.66 0.61
C LYS A 263 13.46 -13.43 1.34
N LEU A 264 13.49 -12.61 2.39
CA LEU A 264 12.29 -12.28 3.17
C LEU A 264 11.24 -11.59 2.29
N SER A 265 11.68 -10.59 1.53
CA SER A 265 10.85 -9.82 0.61
C SER A 265 10.27 -10.68 -0.50
N ALA A 266 11.07 -11.54 -1.14
CA ALA A 266 10.63 -12.46 -2.18
C ALA A 266 9.59 -13.47 -1.65
N ALA A 267 9.77 -14.00 -0.43
CA ALA A 267 8.78 -14.87 0.18
C ALA A 267 7.43 -14.15 0.40
N SER A 268 7.46 -12.91 0.87
CA SER A 268 6.25 -12.08 0.96
C SER A 268 5.66 -11.71 -0.40
N GLY A 269 6.51 -11.53 -1.42
CA GLY A 269 6.12 -11.26 -2.80
C GLY A 269 5.38 -12.42 -3.47
N VAL A 270 5.80 -13.66 -3.24
CA VAL A 270 5.17 -14.86 -3.81
C VAL A 270 3.84 -15.20 -3.10
N MET A 271 3.70 -14.82 -1.83
CA MET A 271 2.51 -15.13 -1.04
C MET A 271 1.29 -14.27 -1.41
N LEU A 272 1.50 -13.07 -1.96
CA LEU A 272 0.47 -12.06 -2.25
C LEU A 272 0.06 -12.10 -3.71
#